data_AF-A0A1E4NTW6-F1
#
_entry.id   AF-A0A1E4NTW6-F1
#
_cell.length_a   1.000
_cell.length_b   1.000
_cell.length_c   1.000
_cell.angle_alpha   90.00
_cell.angle_beta   90.00
_cell.angle_gamma   90.00
#
_symmetry.space_group_name_H-M   'P 1'
#
loop_
_entity.id
_entity.type
_entity.pdbx_description
1 polymer ?
#
loop_
_entity_poly.entity_id
_entity_poly.type
_entity_poly.pdbx_seq_one_letter_code
_entity_poly.pdbx_strand_id
1 'polypeptide(L)'
;MEPGLKRGAALLAALVAAFVPLWAAAQAPMLAGRMGDKALIVIDGRARTLGVGQTAQGVTLLRWDGDDALVEQGGVPSRLRAGVAPVAVGGGVPPSSGREIVIAAGPGGHFITGGTIDGHAVRFMVDTGATLVALGRAEAERIGIDWRHGQPVVTQTANGPATAALVTLATLRIGDVELANVPAMVVPAPMPNVLLGNSFLSRLQMRRENDLMRLELK
;
A
#
# COMPACT_ATOMS: atom_id res chain seq x y z
N MET A 1 -62.36 -54.36 -23.56
CA MET A 1 -61.90 -53.21 -22.76
C MET A 1 -60.50 -52.87 -23.23
N GLU A 2 -60.36 -51.70 -23.84
CA GLU A 2 -59.13 -51.04 -24.33
C GLU A 2 -58.09 -50.78 -23.20
N PRO A 3 -56.88 -50.22 -23.47
CA PRO A 3 -55.88 -50.50 -24.53
C PRO A 3 -54.43 -50.41 -23.94
N GLY A 4 -53.36 -50.38 -24.77
CA GLY A 4 -52.05 -49.91 -24.24
C GLY A 4 -50.76 -50.16 -25.03
N LEU A 5 -50.60 -49.45 -26.15
CA LEU A 5 -49.40 -49.17 -26.94
C LEU A 5 -48.07 -49.03 -26.15
N LYS A 6 -46.99 -49.71 -26.58
CA LYS A 6 -45.60 -49.41 -26.15
C LYS A 6 -44.75 -48.98 -27.36
N ARG A 7 -44.52 -47.67 -27.50
CA ARG A 7 -43.43 -47.02 -28.25
C ARG A 7 -42.64 -46.24 -27.17
N GLY A 8 -41.33 -46.36 -27.01
CA GLY A 8 -40.28 -45.99 -27.93
C GLY A 8 -39.42 -44.89 -27.28
N ALA A 9 -38.28 -44.59 -27.90
CA ALA A 9 -37.42 -43.40 -27.72
C ALA A 9 -36.26 -43.46 -26.69
N ALA A 10 -35.07 -43.53 -27.28
CA ALA A 10 -33.78 -43.20 -26.70
C ALA A 10 -33.75 -41.74 -26.21
N LEU A 11 -33.17 -41.51 -25.04
CA LEU A 11 -32.85 -40.18 -24.53
C LEU A 11 -31.39 -39.85 -24.84
N LEU A 12 -31.20 -38.97 -25.82
CA LEU A 12 -29.96 -38.22 -26.04
C LEU A 12 -29.80 -37.23 -24.88
N ALA A 13 -28.71 -37.34 -24.11
CA ALA A 13 -28.33 -36.35 -23.11
C ALA A 13 -27.73 -35.11 -23.81
N ALA A 14 -28.41 -33.98 -23.75
CA ALA A 14 -27.90 -32.69 -24.19
C ALA A 14 -27.04 -32.06 -23.06
N LEU A 15 -25.74 -31.97 -23.29
CA LEU A 15 -24.78 -31.29 -22.42
C LEU A 15 -24.85 -29.77 -22.68
N VAL A 16 -25.56 -29.02 -21.83
CA VAL A 16 -25.54 -27.56 -21.87
C VAL A 16 -24.31 -27.08 -21.11
N ALA A 17 -23.26 -26.70 -21.83
CA ALA A 17 -22.11 -26.02 -21.25
C ALA A 17 -22.53 -24.60 -20.82
N ALA A 18 -22.66 -24.38 -19.52
CA ALA A 18 -22.89 -23.07 -18.96
C ALA A 18 -21.65 -22.18 -19.20
N PHE A 19 -21.79 -21.23 -20.12
CA PHE A 19 -20.80 -20.20 -20.39
C PHE A 19 -20.87 -19.17 -19.25
N VAL A 20 -20.07 -19.34 -18.20
CA VAL A 20 -19.95 -18.33 -17.15
C VAL A 20 -19.06 -17.22 -17.70
N PRO A 21 -19.56 -15.98 -17.89
CA PRO A 21 -18.71 -14.90 -18.33
C PRO A 21 -17.67 -14.62 -17.24
N LEU A 22 -16.39 -14.78 -17.57
CA LEU A 22 -15.30 -14.26 -16.76
C LEU A 22 -15.41 -12.74 -16.76
N TRP A 23 -16.08 -12.17 -15.76
CA TRP A 23 -15.96 -10.74 -15.50
C TRP A 23 -14.53 -10.50 -15.02
N ALA A 24 -13.75 -9.80 -15.84
CA ALA A 24 -12.46 -9.28 -15.42
C ALA A 24 -12.71 -8.40 -14.19
N ALA A 25 -12.16 -8.78 -13.05
CA ALA A 25 -12.24 -7.96 -11.85
C ALA A 25 -11.56 -6.62 -12.14
N ALA A 26 -12.34 -5.55 -12.27
CA ALA A 26 -11.81 -4.20 -12.39
C ALA A 26 -11.03 -3.89 -11.11
N GLN A 27 -9.80 -3.40 -11.25
CA GLN A 27 -8.95 -3.12 -10.09
C GLN A 27 -9.50 -1.88 -9.39
N ALA A 28 -9.71 -1.97 -8.08
CA ALA A 28 -10.26 -0.86 -7.30
C ALA A 28 -9.31 0.37 -7.38
N PRO A 29 -9.84 1.58 -7.60
CA PRO A 29 -9.02 2.78 -7.69
C PRO A 29 -8.34 3.05 -6.35
N MET A 30 -7.05 3.36 -6.37
CA MET A 30 -6.28 3.64 -5.16
C MET A 30 -5.88 5.09 -5.09
N LEU A 31 -5.89 5.65 -3.89
CA LEU A 31 -5.36 6.97 -3.70
C LEU A 31 -3.85 6.93 -3.43
N ALA A 32 -3.06 7.43 -4.37
CA ALA A 32 -1.61 7.40 -4.28
C ALA A 32 -1.01 8.69 -3.70
N GLY A 33 -1.74 9.81 -3.71
CA GLY A 33 -1.31 11.06 -3.07
C GLY A 33 -1.89 12.31 -3.72
N ARG A 34 -1.09 13.39 -3.74
CA ARG A 34 -1.47 14.69 -4.30
C ARG A 34 -0.49 15.17 -5.36
N MET A 35 -0.99 15.91 -6.34
CA MET A 35 -0.20 16.66 -7.31
C MET A 35 -0.75 18.09 -7.35
N GLY A 36 -0.15 19.00 -6.58
CA GLY A 36 -0.67 20.35 -6.39
C GLY A 36 -2.01 20.34 -5.64
N ASP A 37 -3.04 20.92 -6.27
CA ASP A 37 -4.43 20.99 -5.80
C ASP A 37 -5.28 19.77 -6.18
N LYS A 38 -4.68 18.78 -6.85
CA LYS A 38 -5.39 17.62 -7.41
C LYS A 38 -4.98 16.32 -6.75
N ALA A 39 -5.91 15.37 -6.71
CA ALA A 39 -5.68 14.01 -6.21
C ALA A 39 -4.95 13.18 -7.28
N LEU A 40 -3.95 12.40 -6.86
CA LEU A 40 -3.32 11.39 -7.71
C LEU A 40 -3.95 10.03 -7.43
N ILE A 41 -4.80 9.57 -8.33
CA ILE A 41 -5.56 8.33 -8.21
C ILE A 41 -5.00 7.31 -9.20
N VAL A 42 -4.65 6.12 -8.71
CA VAL A 42 -4.20 5.00 -9.54
C VAL A 42 -5.43 4.17 -9.92
N ILE A 43 -5.70 4.07 -11.21
CA ILE A 43 -6.83 3.33 -11.79
C ILE A 43 -6.26 2.32 -12.77
N ASP A 44 -6.54 1.03 -12.57
CA ASP A 44 -5.98 -0.08 -13.36
C ASP A 44 -4.45 0.01 -13.53
N GLY A 45 -3.75 0.32 -12.42
CA GLY A 45 -2.29 0.47 -12.39
C GLY A 45 -1.74 1.76 -13.02
N ARG A 46 -2.59 2.64 -13.55
CA ARG A 46 -2.18 3.92 -14.17
C ARG A 46 -2.52 5.10 -13.27
N ALA A 47 -1.53 5.91 -12.94
CA ALA A 47 -1.72 7.11 -12.14
C ALA A 47 -2.41 8.22 -12.96
N ARG A 48 -3.44 8.84 -12.37
CA ARG A 48 -4.24 9.91 -12.96
C ARG A 48 -4.44 11.03 -11.97
N THR A 49 -4.17 12.23 -12.41
CA THR A 49 -4.42 13.43 -11.61
C THR A 49 -5.85 13.91 -11.84
N LEU A 50 -6.67 13.95 -10.80
CA LEU A 50 -8.07 14.39 -10.84
C LEU A 50 -8.30 15.56 -9.88
N GLY A 51 -8.90 16.64 -10.40
CA GLY A 51 -9.54 17.67 -9.56
C GLY A 51 -10.96 17.26 -9.16
N VAL A 52 -11.50 17.88 -8.11
CA VAL A 52 -12.89 17.63 -7.69
C VAL A 52 -13.84 17.94 -8.86
N GLY A 53 -14.74 17.00 -9.16
CA GLY A 53 -15.65 17.02 -10.30
C GLY A 53 -15.09 16.43 -11.60
N GLN A 54 -13.82 16.02 -11.65
CA GLN A 54 -13.21 15.43 -12.85
C GLN A 54 -13.31 13.91 -12.87
N THR A 55 -13.39 13.35 -14.08
CA THR A 55 -13.51 11.90 -14.33
C THR A 55 -12.33 11.39 -15.16
N ALA A 56 -11.76 10.24 -14.77
CA ALA A 56 -10.82 9.48 -15.59
C ALA A 56 -11.10 7.99 -15.45
N GLN A 57 -11.07 7.23 -16.56
CA GLN A 57 -11.22 5.78 -16.59
C GLN A 57 -12.46 5.28 -15.79
N GLY A 58 -13.57 6.03 -15.88
CA GLY A 58 -14.81 5.70 -15.17
C GLY A 58 -14.82 6.04 -13.68
N VAL A 59 -13.76 6.65 -13.14
CA VAL A 59 -13.67 7.12 -11.76
C VAL A 59 -13.82 8.64 -11.72
N THR A 60 -14.83 9.14 -11.02
CA THR A 60 -15.10 10.55 -10.80
C THR A 60 -14.69 10.95 -9.39
N LEU A 61 -13.89 12.00 -9.24
CA LEU A 61 -13.55 12.53 -7.91
C LEU A 61 -14.66 13.45 -7.40
N LEU A 62 -15.42 13.00 -6.42
CA LEU A 62 -16.53 13.76 -5.82
C LEU A 62 -16.05 14.73 -4.73
N ARG A 63 -15.05 14.31 -3.94
CA ARG A 63 -14.52 15.10 -2.83
C ARG A 63 -13.07 14.73 -2.55
N TRP A 64 -12.30 15.70 -2.08
CA TRP A 64 -10.91 15.52 -1.69
C TRP A 64 -10.53 16.49 -0.57
N ASP A 65 -9.84 16.02 0.46
CA ASP A 65 -9.28 16.88 1.53
C ASP A 65 -7.76 16.75 1.71
N GLY A 66 -7.11 15.80 1.03
CA GLY A 66 -5.67 15.57 1.10
C GLY A 66 -5.31 14.15 1.50
N ASP A 67 -5.99 13.64 2.52
CA ASP A 67 -5.76 12.32 3.09
C ASP A 67 -6.91 11.35 2.75
N ASP A 68 -8.12 11.88 2.57
CA ASP A 68 -9.34 11.17 2.20
C ASP A 68 -9.89 11.70 0.84
N ALA A 69 -10.25 10.77 -0.06
CA ALA A 69 -10.97 11.03 -1.29
C ALA A 69 -12.31 10.32 -1.30
N LEU A 70 -13.34 10.97 -1.80
CA LEU A 70 -14.56 10.30 -2.22
C LEU A 70 -14.57 10.22 -3.74
N VAL A 71 -14.54 9.01 -4.27
CA VAL A 71 -14.66 8.76 -5.70
C VAL A 71 -15.94 8.02 -6.02
N GLU A 72 -16.41 8.12 -7.24
CA GLU A 72 -17.48 7.29 -7.78
C GLU A 72 -16.96 6.49 -8.96
N GLN A 73 -17.18 5.17 -8.96
CA GLN A 73 -16.89 4.31 -10.11
C GLN A 73 -18.13 3.47 -10.43
N GLY A 74 -18.64 3.59 -11.65
CA GLY A 74 -19.85 2.85 -12.06
C GLY A 74 -21.08 3.15 -11.19
N GLY A 75 -21.19 4.38 -10.65
CA GLY A 75 -22.29 4.79 -9.76
C GLY A 75 -22.15 4.36 -8.30
N VAL A 76 -21.05 3.68 -7.93
CA VAL A 76 -20.77 3.28 -6.54
C VAL A 76 -19.79 4.27 -5.91
N PRO A 77 -20.19 5.03 -4.88
CA PRO A 77 -19.28 5.89 -4.15
C PRO A 77 -18.34 5.06 -3.27
N SER A 78 -17.04 5.29 -3.39
CA SER A 78 -15.97 4.63 -2.64
C SER A 78 -15.07 5.66 -1.98
N ARG A 79 -14.71 5.44 -0.72
CA ARG A 79 -13.71 6.28 -0.02
C ARG A 79 -12.33 5.70 -0.22
N LEU A 80 -11.40 6.54 -0.68
CA LEU A 80 -9.99 6.19 -0.83
C LEU A 80 -9.19 6.96 0.21
N ARG A 81 -8.22 6.30 0.85
CA ARG A 81 -7.29 6.93 1.79
C ARG A 81 -5.87 6.83 1.27
N ALA A 82 -5.08 7.87 1.45
CA ALA A 82 -3.71 7.89 0.97
C ALA A 82 -2.89 6.83 1.74
N GLY A 83 -2.34 5.84 1.03
CA GLY A 83 -1.51 4.78 1.62
C GLY A 83 -2.25 3.56 2.18
N VAL A 84 -3.56 3.42 1.97
CA VAL A 84 -4.33 2.19 2.23
C VAL A 84 -5.24 1.88 1.05
N ALA A 85 -5.27 0.63 0.58
CA ALA A 85 -6.21 0.20 -0.44
C ALA A 85 -7.67 0.45 0.03
N PRO A 86 -8.60 0.84 -0.86
CA PRO A 86 -9.95 1.15 -0.45
C PRO A 86 -10.65 -0.06 0.15
N VAL A 87 -11.19 0.13 1.35
CA VAL A 87 -12.21 -0.76 1.91
C VAL A 87 -13.54 -0.33 1.27
N ALA A 88 -14.05 -1.14 0.34
CA ALA A 88 -15.41 -1.00 -0.15
C ALA A 88 -16.37 -1.14 1.04
N VAL A 89 -17.19 -0.12 1.29
CA VAL A 89 -18.25 -0.19 2.29
C VAL A 89 -19.35 -1.09 1.73
N GLY A 90 -19.29 -2.38 2.08
CA GLY A 90 -20.30 -3.36 1.76
C GLY A 90 -19.76 -4.52 0.92
N GLY A 91 -19.54 -5.66 1.57
CA GLY A 91 -19.15 -6.91 0.93
C GLY A 91 -17.82 -7.42 1.47
N GLY A 92 -17.85 -8.56 2.16
CA GLY A 92 -16.67 -9.19 2.75
C GLY A 92 -15.53 -9.27 1.75
N VAL A 93 -14.36 -8.80 2.18
CA VAL A 93 -13.12 -8.77 1.41
C VAL A 93 -12.74 -10.22 1.06
N PRO A 94 -12.73 -10.64 -0.22
CA PRO A 94 -11.82 -11.70 -0.60
C PRO A 94 -10.40 -11.10 -0.48
N PRO A 95 -9.46 -11.77 0.21
CA PRO A 95 -8.11 -11.25 0.33
C PRO A 95 -7.56 -11.02 -1.08
N SER A 96 -7.25 -9.78 -1.42
CA SER A 96 -6.20 -9.54 -2.41
C SER A 96 -4.97 -10.26 -1.89
N SER A 97 -4.16 -10.82 -2.77
CA SER A 97 -2.92 -11.48 -2.36
C SER A 97 -1.95 -10.41 -1.82
N GLY A 98 -2.14 -10.05 -0.54
CA GLY A 98 -1.59 -8.91 0.19
C GLY A 98 -0.08 -9.01 0.41
N ARG A 99 0.68 -8.65 -0.62
CA ARG A 99 2.14 -8.57 -0.57
C ARG A 99 2.72 -7.36 -1.27
N GLU A 100 1.87 -6.44 -1.72
CA GLU A 100 2.29 -5.33 -2.57
C GLU A 100 1.96 -3.96 -1.97
N ILE A 101 2.94 -3.07 -1.98
CA ILE A 101 2.82 -1.67 -1.58
C ILE A 101 3.08 -0.81 -2.81
N VAL A 102 2.18 0.12 -3.12
CA VAL A 102 2.37 1.13 -4.19
C VAL A 102 2.49 2.51 -3.56
N ILE A 103 3.60 3.20 -3.83
CA ILE A 103 3.94 4.51 -3.29
C ILE A 103 4.17 5.46 -4.46
N ALA A 104 3.45 6.58 -4.51
CA ALA A 104 3.76 7.65 -5.45
C ALA A 104 4.89 8.55 -4.93
N ALA A 105 5.66 9.10 -5.85
CA ALA A 105 6.63 10.13 -5.54
C ALA A 105 5.90 11.38 -5.02
N GLY A 106 6.33 11.84 -3.85
CA GLY A 106 5.91 13.12 -3.28
C GLY A 106 6.70 14.31 -3.87
N PRO A 107 6.45 15.52 -3.35
CA PRO A 107 7.22 16.70 -3.72
C PRO A 107 8.73 16.47 -3.56
N GLY A 108 9.52 16.83 -4.58
CA GLY A 108 10.96 16.57 -4.60
C GLY A 108 11.37 15.16 -5.05
N GLY A 109 10.42 14.30 -5.43
CA GLY A 109 10.71 12.97 -5.99
C GLY A 109 10.94 11.88 -4.94
N HIS A 110 10.72 12.17 -3.66
CA HIS A 110 10.86 11.21 -2.56
C HIS A 110 9.62 10.33 -2.43
N PHE A 111 9.81 9.03 -2.22
CA PHE A 111 8.72 8.11 -1.95
C PHE A 111 8.43 8.10 -0.44
N ILE A 112 7.27 8.61 -0.05
CA ILE A 112 6.85 8.70 1.34
C ILE A 112 5.56 7.90 1.53
N THR A 113 5.50 7.10 2.59
CA THR A 113 4.33 6.28 2.91
C THR A 113 4.07 6.23 4.41
N GLY A 114 2.83 6.01 4.80
CA GLY A 114 2.46 5.72 6.18
C GLY A 114 2.67 4.26 6.54
N GLY A 115 2.86 3.98 7.82
CA GLY A 115 2.87 2.63 8.34
C GLY A 115 2.95 2.62 9.86
N THR A 116 3.32 1.47 10.43
CA THR A 116 3.45 1.32 11.88
C THR A 116 4.77 0.68 12.27
N ILE A 117 5.36 1.18 13.36
CA ILE A 117 6.46 0.54 14.10
C ILE A 117 5.90 0.15 15.46
N ASP A 118 6.00 -1.13 15.82
CA ASP A 118 5.53 -1.64 17.11
C ASP A 118 4.09 -1.18 17.45
N GLY A 119 3.23 -1.17 16.42
CA GLY A 119 1.82 -0.73 16.51
C GLY A 119 1.58 0.80 16.46
N HIS A 120 2.63 1.61 16.48
CA HIS A 120 2.53 3.08 16.48
C HIS A 120 2.65 3.65 15.07
N ALA A 121 1.73 4.54 14.70
CA ALA A 121 1.73 5.18 13.38
C ALA A 121 2.97 6.07 13.19
N VAL A 122 3.65 5.92 12.05
CA VAL A 122 4.82 6.71 11.64
C VAL A 122 4.76 7.00 10.13
N ARG A 123 5.56 7.97 9.67
CA ARG A 123 5.81 8.19 8.24
C ARG A 123 7.20 7.71 7.85
N PHE A 124 7.27 6.98 6.76
CA PHE A 124 8.48 6.46 6.17
C PHE A 124 8.84 7.20 4.90
N MET A 125 10.12 7.42 4.67
CA MET A 125 10.70 7.79 3.39
C MET A 125 11.58 6.64 2.89
N VAL A 126 11.38 6.19 1.66
CA VAL A 126 12.23 5.15 1.07
C VAL A 126 13.64 5.70 0.86
N ASP A 127 14.63 5.03 1.45
CA ASP A 127 16.04 5.39 1.31
C ASP A 127 16.87 4.13 1.03
N THR A 128 17.14 3.90 -0.25
CA THR A 128 17.95 2.76 -0.70
C THR A 128 19.43 2.89 -0.31
N GLY A 129 19.88 4.09 0.07
CA GLY A 129 21.24 4.35 0.55
C GLY A 129 21.43 4.02 2.03
N ALA A 130 20.35 3.92 2.80
CA ALA A 130 20.40 3.56 4.21
C ALA A 130 20.54 2.04 4.40
N THR A 131 21.53 1.63 5.19
CA THR A 131 21.73 0.20 5.53
C THR A 131 20.61 -0.33 6.44
N LEU A 132 20.23 0.46 7.44
CA LEU A 132 19.18 0.11 8.40
C LEU A 132 18.00 1.08 8.29
N VAL A 133 16.85 0.66 8.81
CA VAL A 133 15.78 1.60 9.17
C VAL A 133 16.35 2.61 10.16
N ALA A 134 16.15 3.91 9.91
CA ALA A 134 16.69 4.96 10.77
C ALA A 134 15.58 5.92 11.21
N LEU A 135 15.51 6.17 12.52
CA LEU A 135 14.55 7.07 13.13
C LEU A 135 15.25 8.09 14.02
N GLY A 136 14.70 9.30 14.08
CA GLY A 136 15.22 10.35 14.95
C GLY A 136 14.87 10.07 16.41
N ARG A 137 15.69 10.57 17.35
CA ARG A 137 15.45 10.43 18.79
C ARG A 137 14.03 10.82 19.21
N ALA A 138 13.54 11.96 18.73
CA ALA A 138 12.21 12.44 19.10
C ALA A 138 11.10 11.45 18.70
N GLU A 139 11.24 10.81 17.53
CA GLU A 139 10.27 9.81 17.06
C GLU A 139 10.39 8.51 17.86
N ALA A 140 11.62 8.06 18.16
CA ALA A 140 11.88 6.91 19.02
C ALA A 140 11.24 7.09 20.41
N GLU A 141 11.39 8.27 21.01
CA GLU A 141 10.78 8.61 22.30
C GLU A 141 9.25 8.68 22.20
N ARG A 142 8.71 9.25 21.12
CA ARG A 142 7.26 9.36 20.90
C ARG A 142 6.57 8.00 20.80
N ILE A 143 7.21 7.02 20.17
CA ILE A 143 6.65 5.68 19.97
C ILE A 143 7.15 4.65 21.01
N GLY A 144 7.92 5.08 22.01
CA GLY A 144 8.32 4.23 23.13
C GLY A 144 9.45 3.23 22.83
N ILE A 145 10.29 3.47 21.82
CA ILE A 145 11.49 2.65 21.58
C ILE A 145 12.52 2.93 22.67
N ASP A 146 12.94 1.88 23.39
CA ASP A 146 14.01 1.96 24.38
C ASP A 146 15.39 1.97 23.72
N TRP A 147 15.76 3.12 23.16
CA TRP A 147 17.05 3.31 22.49
C TRP A 147 18.21 3.55 23.45
N ARG A 148 17.94 3.85 24.74
CA ARG A 148 18.97 4.18 25.75
C ARG A 148 19.80 2.96 26.13
N HIS A 149 19.22 1.78 26.01
CA HIS A 149 19.91 0.49 26.19
C HIS A 149 20.37 -0.12 24.86
N GLY A 150 20.21 0.60 23.74
CA GLY A 150 20.68 0.18 22.43
C GLY A 150 22.20 0.21 22.32
N GLN A 151 22.76 -0.60 21.41
CA GLN A 151 24.21 -0.66 21.20
C GLN A 151 24.70 0.62 20.49
N PRO A 152 25.64 1.40 21.07
CA PRO A 152 26.13 2.61 20.43
C PRO A 152 26.95 2.28 19.18
N VAL A 153 26.73 3.03 18.11
CA VAL A 153 27.46 2.92 16.84
C VAL A 153 27.73 4.30 16.26
N VAL A 154 28.87 4.48 15.61
CA VAL A 154 29.14 5.71 14.83
C VAL A 154 28.63 5.50 13.41
N THR A 155 27.78 6.41 12.95
CA THR A 155 27.21 6.39 11.59
C THR A 155 27.46 7.70 10.87
N GLN A 156 27.61 7.64 9.55
CA GLN A 156 27.72 8.82 8.71
C GLN A 156 26.33 9.30 8.33
N THR A 157 26.04 10.56 8.66
CA THR A 157 24.78 11.22 8.31
C THR A 157 25.05 12.40 7.37
N ALA A 158 23.98 12.99 6.83
CA ALA A 158 24.09 14.22 6.04
C ALA A 158 24.74 15.39 6.82
N ASN A 159 24.64 15.39 8.15
CA ASN A 159 25.23 16.41 9.02
C ASN A 159 26.61 16.01 9.57
N GLY A 160 27.23 14.96 9.01
CA GLY A 160 28.49 14.40 9.49
C GLY A 160 28.34 13.17 10.38
N PRO A 161 29.43 12.71 11.02
CA PRO A 161 29.41 11.57 11.92
C PRO A 161 28.53 11.83 13.14
N ALA A 162 27.72 10.84 13.51
CA ALA A 162 26.89 10.87 14.71
C ALA A 162 26.92 9.53 15.44
N THR A 163 26.83 9.58 16.77
CA THR A 163 26.62 8.37 17.59
C THR A 163 25.14 8.03 17.60
N ALA A 164 24.78 6.94 16.94
CA ALA A 164 23.46 6.34 16.92
C ALA A 164 23.37 5.18 17.92
N ALA A 165 22.15 4.75 18.24
CA ALA A 165 21.88 3.55 19.03
C ALA A 165 21.23 2.48 18.13
N LEU A 166 21.84 1.31 18.02
CA LEU A 166 21.25 0.15 17.34
C LEU A 166 20.14 -0.43 18.21
N VAL A 167 19.00 -0.68 17.58
CA VAL A 167 17.81 -1.26 18.19
C VAL A 167 17.21 -2.30 17.25
N THR A 168 16.31 -3.13 17.76
CA THR A 168 15.50 -4.03 16.94
C THR A 168 14.04 -3.67 17.15
N LEU A 169 13.35 -3.37 16.05
CA LEU A 169 11.91 -3.12 16.06
C LEU A 169 11.19 -4.45 16.12
N ALA A 170 10.20 -4.59 17.00
CA ALA A 170 9.44 -5.83 17.14
C ALA A 170 8.65 -6.10 15.85
N THR A 171 7.96 -5.08 15.33
CA THR A 171 7.25 -5.13 14.04
C THR A 171 7.40 -3.83 13.27
N LEU A 172 7.53 -3.94 11.95
CA LEU A 172 7.40 -2.83 11.00
C LEU A 172 6.40 -3.23 9.93
N ARG A 173 5.32 -2.46 9.79
CA ARG A 173 4.26 -2.71 8.81
C ARG A 173 4.02 -1.51 7.90
N ILE A 174 3.89 -1.78 6.60
CA ILE A 174 3.50 -0.82 5.57
C ILE A 174 2.45 -1.49 4.69
N GLY A 175 1.25 -0.92 4.61
CA GLY A 175 0.11 -1.60 3.98
C GLY A 175 -0.14 -2.98 4.61
N ASP A 176 -0.12 -4.00 3.76
CA ASP A 176 -0.31 -5.42 4.13
C ASP A 176 1.02 -6.16 4.39
N VAL A 177 2.17 -5.52 4.19
CA VAL A 177 3.48 -6.12 4.45
C VAL A 177 3.91 -5.81 5.87
N GLU A 178 4.08 -6.85 6.68
CA GLU A 178 4.63 -6.76 8.03
C GLU A 178 5.90 -7.61 8.14
N LEU A 179 6.97 -7.00 8.66
CA LEU A 179 8.19 -7.71 9.02
C LEU A 179 8.40 -7.63 10.53
N ALA A 180 8.80 -8.76 11.12
CA ALA A 180 9.18 -8.83 12.52
C ALA A 180 10.70 -8.74 12.68
N ASN A 181 11.16 -8.31 13.87
CA ASN A 181 12.57 -8.26 14.25
C ASN A 181 13.43 -7.46 13.25
N VAL A 182 13.02 -6.24 12.95
CA VAL A 182 13.68 -5.40 11.94
C VAL A 182 14.83 -4.62 12.59
N PRO A 183 16.10 -4.84 12.17
CA PRO A 183 17.22 -4.06 12.64
C PRO A 183 17.06 -2.58 12.28
N ALA A 184 17.24 -1.70 13.26
CA ALA A 184 17.11 -0.25 13.07
C ALA A 184 18.17 0.51 13.87
N MET A 185 18.25 1.81 13.63
CA MET A 185 19.07 2.72 14.42
C MET A 185 18.30 3.97 14.81
N VAL A 186 18.58 4.48 16.01
CA VAL A 186 18.10 5.78 16.49
C VAL A 186 19.24 6.77 16.41
N VAL A 187 19.05 7.83 15.61
CA VAL A 187 20.03 8.91 15.47
C VAL A 187 19.64 10.11 16.34
N PRO A 188 20.62 10.88 16.85
CA PRO A 188 20.35 12.04 17.69
C PRO A 188 19.78 13.23 16.90
N ALA A 189 19.97 13.25 15.57
CA ALA A 189 19.53 14.33 14.71
C ALA A 189 17.99 14.32 14.51
N PRO A 190 17.36 15.50 14.35
CA PRO A 190 15.96 15.58 13.98
C PRO A 190 15.75 15.00 12.58
N MET A 191 14.68 14.22 12.42
CA MET A 191 14.32 13.60 11.15
C MET A 191 12.83 13.84 10.87
N PRO A 192 12.46 14.36 9.68
CA PRO A 192 11.05 14.62 9.36
C PRO A 192 10.25 13.35 9.09
N ASN A 193 10.93 12.26 8.69
CA ASN A 193 10.36 10.94 8.45
C ASN A 193 11.38 9.87 8.88
N VAL A 194 10.89 8.68 9.21
CA VAL A 194 11.73 7.48 9.38
C VAL A 194 12.29 7.08 8.02
N LEU A 195 13.59 6.78 7.92
CA LEU A 195 14.17 6.26 6.69
C LEU A 195 13.95 4.76 6.63
N LEU A 196 13.35 4.29 5.53
CA LEU A 196 13.14 2.89 5.25
C LEU A 196 14.36 2.36 4.50
N GLY A 197 15.31 1.81 5.26
CA GLY A 197 16.57 1.29 4.73
C GLY A 197 16.53 -0.19 4.35
N ASN A 198 17.69 -0.71 3.96
CA ASN A 198 17.85 -2.07 3.43
C ASN A 198 17.58 -3.20 4.43
N SER A 199 17.59 -2.94 5.74
CA SER A 199 17.12 -3.91 6.75
C SER A 199 15.64 -4.27 6.60
N PHE A 200 14.85 -3.42 5.94
CA PHE A 200 13.49 -3.71 5.50
C PHE A 200 13.42 -3.98 3.99
N LEU A 201 13.97 -3.07 3.17
CA LEU A 201 13.82 -3.12 1.71
C LEU A 201 14.41 -4.37 1.06
N SER A 202 15.45 -4.99 1.64
CA SER A 202 16.06 -6.20 1.08
C SER A 202 15.12 -7.41 1.04
N ARG A 203 14.04 -7.42 1.84
CA ARG A 203 13.00 -8.45 1.82
C ARG A 203 11.95 -8.24 0.74
N LEU A 204 12.04 -7.12 0.02
CA LEU A 204 11.08 -6.72 -0.99
C LEU A 204 11.74 -6.71 -2.38
N GLN A 205 10.98 -7.11 -3.39
CA GLN A 205 11.27 -6.77 -4.77
C GLN A 205 10.78 -5.34 -5.02
N MET A 206 11.69 -4.47 -5.42
CA MET A 206 11.38 -3.07 -5.73
C MET A 206 11.33 -2.87 -7.25
N ARG A 207 10.24 -2.30 -7.74
CA ARG A 207 10.10 -1.82 -9.13
C ARG A 207 9.74 -0.34 -9.12
N ARG A 208 10.42 0.45 -9.93
CA ARG A 208 10.10 1.87 -10.13
C ARG A 208 9.59 2.07 -11.55
N GLU A 209 8.41 2.65 -11.68
CA GLU A 209 7.75 2.96 -12.94
C GLU A 209 7.36 4.45 -12.92
N ASN A 210 8.16 5.29 -13.57
CA ASN A 210 8.02 6.76 -13.52
C ASN A 210 8.03 7.28 -12.07
N ASP A 211 6.90 7.85 -11.65
CA ASP A 211 6.65 8.41 -10.31
C ASP A 211 6.01 7.40 -9.35
N LEU A 212 5.97 6.11 -9.70
CA LEU A 212 5.47 5.05 -8.83
C LEU A 212 6.60 4.12 -8.41
N MET A 213 6.58 3.75 -7.13
CA MET A 213 7.37 2.68 -6.57
C MET A 213 6.45 1.57 -6.10
N ARG A 214 6.76 0.35 -6.54
CA ARG A 214 6.08 -0.89 -6.19
C ARG A 214 7.03 -1.75 -5.37
N LEU A 215 6.61 -2.13 -4.18
CA LEU A 215 7.36 -3.00 -3.28
C LEU A 215 6.55 -4.27 -3.06
N GLU A 216 7.12 -5.41 -3.41
CA GLU A 216 6.46 -6.72 -3.33
C GLU A 216 7.27 -7.65 -2.42
N LEU A 217 6.64 -8.31 -1.45
CA LEU A 217 7.36 -9.25 -0.57
C LEU A 217 7.91 -10.42 -1.41
N LYS A 218 9.21 -10.72 -1.23
CA LYS A 218 9.90 -11.84 -1.91
C LYS A 218 9.40 -13.22 -1.47
#